data_AF-A0A914NQQ1-F1
#
_entry.id   AF-A0A914NQQ1-F1
#
_cell.length_a   1.000
_cell.length_b   1.000
_cell.length_c   1.000
_cell.angle_alpha   90.00
_cell.angle_beta   90.00
_cell.angle_gamma   90.00
#
_symmetry.space_group_name_H-M   'P 1'
#
loop_
_entity.id
_entity.type
_entity.pdbx_description
1 polymer ?
#
loop_
_entity_poly.entity_id
_entity_poly.type
_entity_poly.pdbx_seq_one_letter_code
_entity_poly.pdbx_strand_id
1 'polypeptide(L)'
;MVVSKLMSCAFSFGRMGLDFRSLIHYKFSQMVLNIFQNKIEAATKSFTSNEKIDLIDDGIFENTQSELKKEINRVDLSAPLELCIWDELCIFGNSIINALNEIRHSIYINSIHRVFNILHFSFQNIFAWLDFFLSNQENIFIVKKATFLLIKQFLPFINCCFFSCFPYEQCAKKYFITENCSLNEYSEGKDERLEIESEETEEATKLRRIRKKPPEGWDLIEPTLEEFEAKMREAETEPHEGKRRTETVWPVFRIHHQRSRYIFNLFYKEEKISKELYQFCIDAKLVDALLAAKWKKQGFENLCCLRCIQTRDTNFGTNCICRVPKSKLDADRVIECIHCGCRGCSG
;
A
#
# COMPACT_ATOMS: atom_id res chain seq x y z
N MET A 1 23.24 2.55 -17.43
CA MET A 1 24.51 3.19 -17.85
C MET A 1 24.60 3.44 -19.36
N VAL A 2 24.22 2.49 -20.23
CA VAL A 2 24.25 2.67 -21.70
C VAL A 2 23.18 3.65 -22.19
N VAL A 3 21.96 3.58 -21.65
CA VAL A 3 20.84 4.47 -22.04
C VAL A 3 21.14 5.93 -21.73
N SER A 4 21.73 6.27 -20.58
CA SER A 4 22.04 7.66 -20.26
C SER A 4 23.10 8.25 -21.19
N LYS A 5 24.09 7.46 -21.62
CA LYS A 5 25.09 7.87 -22.61
C LYS A 5 24.46 8.09 -23.98
N LEU A 6 23.55 7.21 -24.40
CA LEU A 6 22.79 7.36 -25.66
C LEU A 6 21.86 8.58 -25.63
N MET A 7 21.19 8.83 -24.51
CA MET A 7 20.34 10.00 -24.32
C MET A 7 21.15 11.31 -24.29
N SER A 8 22.35 11.30 -23.68
CA SER A 8 23.28 12.43 -23.72
C SER A 8 23.81 12.69 -25.13
N CYS A 9 24.10 11.63 -25.89
CA CYS A 9 24.49 11.74 -27.30
C CYS A 9 23.36 12.33 -28.14
N ALA A 10 22.13 11.82 -28.01
CA ALA A 10 20.97 12.38 -28.70
C ALA A 10 20.69 13.83 -28.32
N PHE A 11 20.91 14.20 -27.05
CA PHE A 11 20.77 15.58 -26.60
C PHE A 11 21.81 16.52 -27.23
N SER A 12 23.05 16.08 -27.45
CA SER A 12 24.07 16.91 -28.12
C SER A 12 23.70 17.26 -29.56
N PHE A 13 22.96 16.40 -30.26
CA PHE A 13 22.44 16.68 -31.61
C PHE A 13 21.16 17.51 -31.62
N GLY A 14 20.52 17.72 -30.47
CA GLY A 14 19.33 18.57 -30.34
C GLY A 14 19.60 20.02 -30.76
N ARG A 15 20.83 20.54 -30.59
CA ARG A 15 21.21 21.87 -31.07
C ARG A 15 21.30 21.98 -32.61
N MET A 16 21.39 20.85 -33.30
CA MET A 16 21.37 20.77 -34.77
C MET A 16 19.97 20.46 -35.32
N GLY A 17 18.93 20.49 -34.48
CA GLY A 17 17.56 20.15 -34.88
C GLY A 17 17.29 18.65 -35.03
N LEU A 18 18.24 17.79 -34.66
CA LEU A 18 18.14 16.33 -34.75
C LEU A 18 18.02 15.73 -33.34
N ASP A 19 16.80 15.72 -32.78
CA ASP A 19 16.51 15.09 -31.50
C ASP A 19 15.86 13.72 -31.69
N PHE A 20 16.64 12.65 -31.47
CA PHE A 20 16.17 11.26 -31.57
C PHE A 20 16.01 10.58 -30.21
N ARG A 21 15.95 11.35 -29.10
CA ARG A 21 15.69 10.80 -27.75
C ARG A 21 14.40 9.97 -27.70
N SER A 22 13.35 10.42 -28.37
CA SER A 22 12.07 9.71 -28.45
C SER A 22 12.18 8.34 -29.15
N LEU A 23 13.03 8.25 -30.18
CA LEU A 23 13.26 7.00 -30.91
C LEU A 23 14.08 6.00 -30.08
N ILE A 24 15.16 6.48 -29.43
CA ILE A 24 15.96 5.66 -28.51
C ILE A 24 15.08 5.15 -27.38
N HIS A 25 14.26 6.02 -26.80
CA HIS A 25 13.31 5.68 -25.75
C HIS A 25 12.35 4.58 -26.21
N TYR A 26 11.70 4.75 -27.36
CA TYR A 26 10.77 3.77 -27.90
C TYR A 26 11.44 2.41 -28.12
N LYS A 27 12.59 2.37 -28.80
CA LYS A 27 13.31 1.13 -29.10
C LYS A 27 13.81 0.42 -27.85
N PHE A 28 14.35 1.16 -26.88
CA PHE A 28 14.81 0.58 -25.62
C PHE A 28 13.64 0.02 -24.80
N SER A 29 12.52 0.74 -24.73
CA SER A 29 11.32 0.23 -24.04
C SER A 29 10.78 -1.05 -24.69
N GLN A 30 10.80 -1.17 -26.02
CA GLN A 30 10.40 -2.41 -26.69
C GLN A 30 11.35 -3.56 -26.34
N MET A 31 12.66 -3.31 -26.33
CA MET A 31 13.66 -4.33 -26.00
C MET A 31 13.50 -4.84 -24.57
N VAL A 32 13.31 -3.95 -23.59
CA VAL A 32 13.08 -4.32 -22.19
C VAL A 32 11.81 -5.14 -22.03
N LEU A 33 10.73 -4.73 -22.71
CA LEU A 33 9.46 -5.48 -22.67
C LEU A 33 9.57 -6.86 -23.30
N ASN A 34 10.29 -7.01 -24.41
CA ASN A 34 10.51 -8.31 -25.04
C ASN A 34 11.34 -9.25 -24.15
N ILE A 35 12.37 -8.73 -23.47
CA ILE A 35 13.15 -9.52 -22.51
C ILE A 35 12.27 -9.98 -21.35
N PHE A 36 11.45 -9.09 -20.82
CA PHE A 36 10.50 -9.41 -19.76
C PHE A 36 9.50 -10.49 -20.21
N GLN A 37 8.89 -10.30 -21.38
CA GLN A 37 7.95 -11.26 -21.97
C GLN A 37 8.58 -12.64 -22.11
N ASN A 38 9.78 -12.74 -22.70
CA ASN A 38 10.47 -14.01 -22.89
C ASN A 38 10.76 -14.73 -21.57
N LYS A 39 11.13 -13.98 -20.51
CA LYS A 39 11.37 -14.55 -19.18
C LYS A 39 10.10 -15.10 -18.55
N ILE A 40 9.00 -14.35 -18.62
CA ILE A 40 7.71 -14.80 -18.08
C ILE A 40 7.16 -15.99 -18.88
N GLU A 41 7.26 -15.97 -20.21
CA GLU A 41 6.85 -17.10 -21.04
C GLU A 41 7.68 -18.35 -20.77
N ALA A 42 8.99 -18.22 -20.58
CA ALA A 42 9.85 -19.35 -20.20
C ALA A 42 9.46 -19.93 -18.83
N ALA A 43 9.21 -19.06 -17.83
CA ALA A 43 8.75 -19.50 -16.51
C ALA A 43 7.36 -20.17 -16.57
N THR A 44 6.45 -19.63 -17.39
CA THR A 44 5.11 -20.20 -17.60
C THR A 44 5.21 -21.58 -18.23
N LYS A 45 6.04 -21.73 -19.27
CA LYS A 45 6.26 -23.01 -19.95
C LYS A 45 6.83 -24.06 -19.00
N SER A 46 7.83 -23.67 -18.19
CA SER A 46 8.42 -24.54 -17.17
C SER A 46 7.40 -24.97 -16.10
N PHE A 47 6.44 -24.10 -15.76
CA PHE A 47 5.39 -24.42 -14.80
C PHE A 47 4.33 -25.36 -15.40
N THR A 48 3.89 -25.08 -16.64
CA THR A 48 2.87 -25.89 -17.34
C THR A 48 3.41 -27.21 -17.89
N SER A 49 4.73 -27.40 -17.95
CA SER A 49 5.33 -28.67 -18.38
C SER A 49 5.24 -29.78 -17.33
N ASN A 50 4.85 -29.44 -16.09
CA ASN A 50 4.72 -30.42 -15.03
C ASN A 50 3.51 -31.32 -15.27
N GLU A 51 3.70 -32.63 -15.15
CA GLU A 51 2.64 -33.64 -15.37
C GLU A 51 1.75 -33.86 -14.14
N LYS A 52 2.18 -33.38 -12.95
CA LYS A 52 1.49 -33.55 -11.67
C LYS A 52 1.57 -32.29 -10.81
N ILE A 53 0.59 -32.13 -9.92
CA ILE A 53 0.55 -31.09 -8.90
C ILE A 53 0.94 -31.74 -7.57
N ASP A 54 2.17 -31.54 -7.14
CA ASP A 54 2.67 -32.03 -5.87
C ASP A 54 2.55 -30.92 -4.81
N LEU A 55 1.62 -31.11 -3.87
CA LEU A 55 1.45 -30.23 -2.71
C LEU A 55 2.01 -30.93 -1.47
N ILE A 56 2.74 -30.19 -0.64
CA ILE A 56 3.25 -30.71 0.64
C ILE A 56 2.06 -31.01 1.58
N ASP A 57 2.13 -32.14 2.29
CA ASP A 57 1.10 -32.61 3.22
C ASP A 57 0.84 -31.63 4.38
N ASP A 58 -0.43 -31.43 4.72
CA ASP A 58 -0.89 -30.44 5.72
C ASP A 58 -0.29 -30.66 7.12
N GLY A 59 0.00 -31.91 7.50
CA GLY A 59 0.57 -32.24 8.81
C GLY A 59 2.04 -31.84 8.99
N ILE A 60 2.80 -31.70 7.90
CA ILE A 60 4.18 -31.19 7.96
C ILE A 60 4.15 -29.66 8.04
N PHE A 61 3.21 -29.04 7.32
CA PHE A 61 3.07 -27.59 7.23
C PHE A 61 2.68 -26.92 8.56
N GLU A 62 1.76 -27.51 9.34
CA GLU A 62 1.36 -26.96 10.65
C GLU A 62 2.53 -26.87 11.65
N ASN A 63 3.43 -27.87 11.64
CA ASN A 63 4.62 -27.86 12.48
C ASN A 63 5.58 -26.73 12.09
N THR A 64 5.85 -26.56 10.80
CA THR A 64 6.73 -25.50 10.26
C THR A 64 6.14 -24.10 10.47
N GLN A 65 4.81 -23.95 10.38
CA GLN A 65 4.11 -22.68 10.61
C GLN A 65 4.23 -22.22 12.08
N SER A 66 4.28 -23.16 13.03
CA SER A 66 4.43 -22.86 14.46
C SER A 66 5.84 -22.38 14.83
N GLU A 67 6.86 -22.84 14.11
CA GLU A 67 8.26 -22.41 14.29
C GLU A 67 8.52 -21.05 13.61
N LEU A 68 8.02 -20.85 12.39
CA LEU A 68 8.22 -19.61 11.62
C LEU A 68 7.44 -18.40 12.18
N LYS A 69 6.26 -18.62 12.77
CA LYS A 69 5.49 -17.56 13.45
C LYS A 69 6.19 -16.99 14.69
N LYS A 70 7.15 -17.72 15.29
CA LYS A 70 7.93 -17.22 16.45
C LYS A 70 9.01 -16.20 16.05
N GLU A 71 9.43 -16.17 14.78
CA GLU A 71 10.51 -15.29 14.32
C GLU A 71 10.03 -14.01 13.61
N ILE A 72 8.85 -14.00 13.00
CA ILE A 72 8.43 -12.92 12.09
C ILE A 72 7.48 -11.92 12.77
N ASN A 73 8.05 -11.01 13.55
CA ASN A 73 7.38 -9.78 14.04
C ASN A 73 7.63 -8.58 13.10
N ARG A 74 7.37 -8.73 11.80
CA ARG A 74 7.49 -7.61 10.84
C ARG A 74 6.38 -7.61 9.79
N VAL A 75 5.72 -6.46 9.72
CA VAL A 75 4.75 -6.06 8.70
C VAL A 75 5.48 -5.67 7.41
N ASP A 76 4.85 -6.02 6.29
CA ASP A 76 5.05 -5.61 4.89
C ASP A 76 6.17 -6.29 4.06
N LEU A 77 5.74 -7.02 3.02
CA LEU A 77 6.48 -7.68 1.92
C LEU A 77 7.00 -9.12 2.10
N SER A 78 6.83 -9.77 3.25
CA SER A 78 7.15 -11.20 3.35
C SER A 78 6.11 -12.05 2.60
N ALA A 79 6.56 -13.04 1.83
CA ALA A 79 5.68 -13.98 1.13
C ALA A 79 4.83 -14.75 2.17
N PRO A 80 3.51 -14.95 1.91
CA PRO A 80 2.70 -15.81 2.76
C PRO A 80 3.35 -17.18 2.92
N LEU A 81 3.47 -17.65 4.15
CA LEU A 81 4.11 -18.94 4.46
C LEU A 81 3.38 -20.10 3.79
N GLU A 82 2.09 -19.93 3.55
CA GLU A 82 1.21 -20.88 2.89
C GLU A 82 1.56 -21.12 1.41
N LEU A 83 2.34 -20.24 0.77
CA LEU A 83 2.88 -20.48 -0.57
C LEU A 83 3.95 -21.57 -0.59
N CYS A 84 4.65 -21.80 0.52
CA CYS A 84 5.68 -22.85 0.63
C CYS A 84 5.11 -24.27 0.52
N ILE A 85 3.79 -24.43 0.52
CA ILE A 85 3.13 -25.72 0.28
C ILE A 85 3.32 -26.19 -1.17
N TRP A 86 3.62 -25.27 -2.08
CA TRP A 86 3.76 -25.54 -3.51
C TRP A 86 5.07 -24.98 -4.06
N ASP A 87 6.09 -25.83 -4.16
CA ASP A 87 7.44 -25.45 -4.57
C ASP A 87 7.48 -24.86 -5.98
N GLU A 88 6.78 -25.47 -6.93
CA GLU A 88 6.69 -25.01 -8.32
C GLU A 88 6.11 -23.59 -8.41
N LEU A 89 5.12 -23.28 -7.54
CA LEU A 89 4.54 -21.93 -7.46
C LEU A 89 5.54 -20.92 -6.88
N CYS A 90 6.38 -21.34 -5.94
CA CYS A 90 7.46 -20.53 -5.40
C CYS A 90 8.55 -20.25 -6.45
N ILE A 91 8.95 -21.25 -7.24
CA ILE A 91 9.91 -21.10 -8.36
C ILE A 91 9.38 -20.12 -9.40
N PHE A 92 8.10 -20.25 -9.76
CA PHE A 92 7.42 -19.34 -10.66
C PHE A 92 7.34 -17.91 -10.09
N GLY A 93 6.94 -17.77 -8.82
CA GLY A 93 6.91 -16.49 -8.11
C GLY A 93 8.25 -15.78 -8.05
N ASN A 94 9.32 -16.51 -7.74
CA ASN A 94 10.69 -15.98 -7.75
C ASN A 94 11.10 -15.50 -9.15
N SER A 95 10.70 -16.23 -10.19
CA SER A 95 10.96 -15.83 -11.58
C SER A 95 10.24 -14.52 -11.94
N ILE A 96 8.98 -14.36 -11.53
CA ILE A 96 8.23 -13.10 -11.68
C ILE A 96 8.93 -11.96 -10.94
N ILE A 97 9.30 -12.17 -9.67
CA ILE A 97 9.93 -11.14 -8.84
C ILE A 97 11.27 -10.70 -9.43
N ASN A 98 12.09 -11.66 -9.88
CA ASN A 98 13.36 -11.36 -10.55
C ASN A 98 13.13 -10.55 -11.83
N ALA A 99 12.15 -10.94 -12.65
CA ALA A 99 11.79 -10.20 -13.86
C ALA A 99 11.29 -8.77 -13.55
N LEU A 100 10.48 -8.60 -12.49
CA LEU A 100 10.01 -7.29 -12.01
C LEU A 100 11.15 -6.41 -11.48
N ASN A 101 12.13 -7.00 -10.79
CA ASN A 101 13.27 -6.27 -10.25
C ASN A 101 14.20 -5.73 -11.37
N GLU A 102 14.41 -6.49 -12.44
CA GLU A 102 15.23 -6.05 -13.57
C GLU A 102 14.61 -4.87 -14.33
N ILE A 103 13.28 -4.82 -14.37
CA ILE A 103 12.55 -3.76 -15.08
C ILE A 103 12.27 -2.52 -14.21
N ARG A 104 12.44 -2.62 -12.89
CA ARG A 104 12.13 -1.57 -11.90
C ARG A 104 12.73 -0.20 -12.24
N HIS A 105 13.97 -0.19 -12.74
CA HIS A 105 14.70 1.06 -13.04
C HIS A 105 14.69 1.46 -14.52
N SER A 106 14.03 0.66 -15.38
CA SER A 106 14.10 0.80 -16.84
C SER A 106 12.73 1.02 -17.50
N ILE A 107 11.64 0.87 -16.76
CA ILE A 107 10.28 1.02 -17.26
C ILE A 107 9.72 2.43 -17.08
N TYR A 108 9.01 2.87 -18.10
CA TYR A 108 8.23 4.09 -18.12
C TYR A 108 6.75 3.78 -17.87
N ILE A 109 6.01 4.73 -17.30
CA ILE A 109 4.58 4.62 -16.97
C ILE A 109 3.74 4.03 -18.12
N ASN A 110 4.03 4.44 -19.37
CA ASN A 110 3.27 4.03 -20.54
C ASN A 110 3.41 2.54 -20.89
N SER A 111 4.40 1.84 -20.33
CA SER A 111 4.70 0.42 -20.60
C SER A 111 4.13 -0.52 -19.54
N ILE A 112 3.57 0.02 -18.45
CA ILE A 112 3.01 -0.74 -17.32
C ILE A 112 1.84 -1.62 -17.76
N HIS A 113 0.95 -1.09 -18.62
CA HIS A 113 -0.19 -1.86 -19.14
C HIS A 113 0.27 -3.12 -19.92
N ARG A 114 1.40 -3.05 -20.63
CA ARG A 114 1.95 -4.20 -21.35
C ARG A 114 2.53 -5.24 -20.41
N VAL A 115 3.26 -4.83 -19.37
CA VAL A 115 3.74 -5.73 -18.30
C VAL A 115 2.57 -6.47 -17.67
N PHE A 116 1.48 -5.76 -17.38
CA PHE A 116 0.27 -6.37 -16.84
C PHE A 116 -0.34 -7.40 -17.79
N ASN A 117 -0.52 -7.07 -19.07
CA ASN A 117 -1.10 -8.00 -20.04
C ASN A 117 -0.25 -9.27 -20.19
N ILE A 118 1.07 -9.16 -20.12
CA ILE A 118 1.99 -10.31 -20.14
C ILE A 118 1.78 -11.20 -18.91
N LEU A 119 1.71 -10.62 -17.71
CA LEU A 119 1.44 -11.37 -16.48
C LEU A 119 0.04 -12.00 -16.50
N HIS A 120 -0.97 -11.27 -16.96
CA HIS A 120 -2.34 -11.75 -17.08
C HIS A 120 -2.43 -12.96 -18.02
N PHE A 121 -1.80 -12.89 -19.20
CA PHE A 121 -1.73 -14.00 -20.14
C PHE A 121 -1.03 -15.22 -19.54
N SER A 122 0.06 -15.01 -18.80
CA SER A 122 0.77 -16.06 -18.07
C SER A 122 -0.12 -16.76 -17.04
N PHE A 123 -0.87 -15.99 -16.23
CA PHE A 123 -1.85 -16.55 -15.29
C PHE A 123 -3.00 -17.28 -15.98
N GLN A 124 -3.53 -16.75 -17.09
CA GLN A 124 -4.58 -17.43 -17.86
C GLN A 124 -4.12 -18.79 -18.37
N ASN A 125 -2.87 -18.92 -18.83
CA ASN A 125 -2.31 -20.20 -19.23
C ASN A 125 -2.19 -21.18 -18.05
N ILE A 126 -1.84 -20.69 -16.86
CA ILE A 126 -1.79 -21.51 -15.65
C ILE A 126 -3.20 -21.98 -15.25
N PHE A 127 -4.21 -21.10 -15.32
CA PHE A 127 -5.60 -21.49 -15.05
C PHE A 127 -6.11 -22.51 -16.07
N ALA A 128 -5.85 -22.30 -17.37
CA ALA A 128 -6.22 -23.26 -18.40
C ALA A 128 -5.53 -24.64 -18.19
N TRP A 129 -4.28 -24.64 -17.72
CA TRP A 129 -3.57 -25.86 -17.33
C TRP A 129 -4.24 -26.54 -16.10
N LEU A 130 -4.65 -25.78 -15.09
CA LEU A 130 -5.41 -26.32 -13.94
C LEU A 130 -6.78 -26.88 -14.36
N ASP A 131 -7.48 -26.23 -15.28
CA ASP A 131 -8.78 -26.67 -15.81
C ASP A 131 -8.67 -28.00 -16.58
N PHE A 132 -7.51 -28.25 -17.23
CA PHE A 132 -7.22 -29.55 -17.85
C PHE A 132 -7.16 -30.68 -16.81
N PHE A 133 -6.55 -30.45 -15.64
CA PHE A 133 -6.54 -31.44 -14.55
C PHE A 133 -7.92 -31.63 -13.93
N LEU A 134 -8.72 -30.57 -13.82
CA LEU A 134 -10.09 -30.67 -13.35
C LEU A 134 -10.95 -31.56 -14.26
N SER A 135 -10.74 -31.44 -15.57
CA SER A 135 -11.47 -32.20 -16.61
C SER A 135 -11.13 -33.69 -16.62
N ASN A 136 -9.92 -34.06 -16.19
CA ASN A 136 -9.46 -35.46 -16.15
C ASN A 136 -9.91 -36.24 -14.89
N GLN A 137 -10.69 -35.61 -13.99
CA GLN A 137 -11.24 -36.17 -12.74
C GLN A 137 -10.25 -36.76 -11.71
N GLU A 138 -8.95 -36.84 -12.02
CA GLU A 138 -7.93 -37.18 -11.04
C GLU A 138 -7.62 -35.98 -10.13
N ASN A 139 -7.63 -36.20 -8.81
CA ASN A 139 -7.11 -35.24 -7.83
C ASN A 139 -7.85 -33.88 -7.72
N ILE A 140 -9.19 -33.88 -7.86
CA ILE A 140 -10.06 -32.69 -7.72
C ILE A 140 -9.77 -31.87 -6.45
N PHE A 141 -9.48 -32.54 -5.32
CA PHE A 141 -9.16 -31.86 -4.06
C PHE A 141 -7.83 -31.09 -4.13
N ILE A 142 -6.81 -31.68 -4.74
CA ILE A 142 -5.47 -31.06 -4.91
C ILE A 142 -5.58 -29.87 -5.86
N VAL A 143 -6.31 -30.01 -6.97
CA VAL A 143 -6.56 -28.90 -7.91
C VAL A 143 -7.30 -27.75 -7.23
N LYS A 144 -8.35 -28.04 -6.44
CA LYS A 144 -9.08 -27.01 -5.67
C LYS A 144 -8.18 -26.28 -4.67
N LYS A 145 -7.32 -27.02 -3.96
CA LYS A 145 -6.35 -26.44 -3.02
C LYS A 145 -5.30 -25.58 -3.73
N ALA A 146 -4.77 -26.05 -4.85
CA ALA A 146 -3.83 -25.31 -5.71
C ALA A 146 -4.45 -24.01 -6.24
N THR A 147 -5.68 -24.06 -6.75
CA THR A 147 -6.43 -22.88 -7.21
C THR A 147 -6.69 -21.88 -6.08
N PHE A 148 -7.03 -22.37 -4.88
CA PHE A 148 -7.19 -21.53 -3.70
C PHE A 148 -5.89 -20.80 -3.33
N LEU A 149 -4.75 -21.53 -3.26
CA LEU A 149 -3.44 -20.94 -2.98
C LEU A 149 -3.09 -19.85 -4.02
N LEU A 150 -3.34 -20.13 -5.30
CA LEU A 150 -3.05 -19.21 -6.38
C LEU A 150 -3.91 -17.92 -6.29
N ILE A 151 -5.23 -18.06 -6.13
CA ILE A 151 -6.16 -16.91 -6.11
C ILE A 151 -6.07 -16.12 -4.81
N LYS A 152 -6.07 -16.78 -3.65
CA LYS A 152 -6.22 -16.11 -2.35
C LYS A 152 -4.90 -15.65 -1.74
N GLN A 153 -3.77 -16.26 -2.11
CA GLN A 153 -2.49 -15.95 -1.49
C GLN A 153 -1.48 -15.43 -2.51
N PHE A 154 -1.30 -16.12 -3.63
CA PHE A 154 -0.27 -15.78 -4.61
C PHE A 154 -0.58 -14.49 -5.37
N LEU A 155 -1.77 -14.36 -5.98
CA LEU A 155 -2.13 -13.14 -6.72
C LEU A 155 -2.05 -11.88 -5.83
N PRO A 156 -2.63 -11.85 -4.60
CA PRO A 156 -2.49 -10.70 -3.71
C PRO A 156 -1.04 -10.39 -3.35
N PHE A 157 -0.20 -11.40 -3.16
CA PHE A 157 1.22 -11.22 -2.89
C PHE A 157 1.94 -10.58 -4.09
N ILE A 158 1.74 -11.11 -5.31
CA ILE A 158 2.32 -10.54 -6.54
C ILE A 158 1.84 -9.10 -6.75
N ASN A 159 0.59 -8.78 -6.40
CA ASN A 159 0.09 -7.40 -6.45
C ASN A 159 0.86 -6.48 -5.52
N CYS A 160 1.09 -6.91 -4.28
CA CYS A 160 1.88 -6.15 -3.31
C CYS A 160 3.32 -5.95 -3.82
N CYS A 161 3.95 -6.98 -4.39
CA CYS A 161 5.27 -6.87 -5.02
C CYS A 161 5.25 -5.87 -6.17
N PHE A 162 4.24 -5.92 -7.04
CA PHE A 162 4.08 -5.00 -8.15
C PHE A 162 3.91 -3.55 -7.70
N PHE A 163 3.06 -3.28 -6.70
CA PHE A 163 2.88 -1.94 -6.13
C PHE A 163 4.14 -1.42 -5.42
N SER A 164 4.99 -2.32 -4.89
CA SER A 164 6.29 -1.96 -4.32
C SER A 164 7.33 -1.60 -5.41
N CYS A 165 7.27 -2.26 -6.56
CA CYS A 165 8.06 -1.91 -7.73
C CYS A 165 7.58 -0.61 -8.39
N PHE A 166 6.26 -0.39 -8.45
CA PHE A 166 5.60 0.74 -9.12
C PHE A 166 4.60 1.41 -8.16
N PRO A 167 5.02 2.43 -7.40
CA PRO A 167 4.15 3.10 -6.44
C PRO A 167 2.93 3.75 -7.11
N TYR A 168 1.81 3.79 -6.38
CA TYR A 168 0.45 4.19 -6.80
C TYR A 168 0.35 5.50 -7.59
N GLU A 169 1.32 6.42 -7.42
CA GLU A 169 1.46 7.67 -8.17
C GLU A 169 1.69 7.45 -9.68
N GLN A 170 2.03 6.21 -10.10
CA GLN A 170 2.28 5.81 -11.48
C GLN A 170 1.21 4.85 -12.06
N CYS A 171 0.32 4.31 -11.21
CA CYS A 171 -0.59 3.21 -11.53
C CYS A 171 -1.95 3.43 -10.83
N ALA A 172 -2.87 4.16 -11.47
CA ALA A 172 -4.12 4.60 -10.85
C ALA A 172 -5.21 3.51 -10.67
N LYS A 173 -4.96 2.22 -10.95
CA LYS A 173 -5.96 1.15 -10.81
C LYS A 173 -5.44 -0.02 -9.97
N LYS A 174 -6.34 -0.65 -9.19
CA LYS A 174 -6.15 -2.03 -8.71
C LYS A 174 -6.39 -2.94 -9.92
N TYR A 175 -5.36 -3.64 -10.39
CA TYR A 175 -5.43 -4.32 -11.69
C TYR A 175 -5.87 -5.77 -11.63
N PHE A 176 -5.63 -6.47 -10.52
CA PHE A 176 -6.11 -7.84 -10.34
C PHE A 176 -7.38 -7.79 -9.50
N ILE A 177 -8.51 -7.74 -10.20
CA ILE A 177 -9.84 -7.84 -9.59
C ILE A 177 -10.30 -9.27 -9.88
N THR A 178 -10.62 -10.03 -8.83
CA THR A 178 -11.18 -11.39 -8.88
C THR A 178 -12.63 -11.41 -9.37
N GLU A 179 -12.99 -10.58 -10.35
CA GLU A 179 -14.37 -10.48 -10.86
C GLU A 179 -14.65 -11.51 -11.97
N ASN A 180 -13.63 -11.97 -12.71
CA ASN A 180 -13.79 -12.94 -13.80
C ASN A 180 -13.42 -14.38 -13.44
N CYS A 181 -13.21 -14.68 -12.16
CA CYS A 181 -13.00 -16.04 -11.68
C CYS A 181 -14.05 -16.31 -10.61
N SER A 182 -15.20 -16.81 -11.04
CA SER A 182 -16.34 -17.10 -10.17
C SER A 182 -16.00 -18.25 -9.23
N LEU A 183 -15.61 -17.91 -8.01
CA LEU A 183 -15.68 -18.80 -6.84
C LEU A 183 -17.07 -19.41 -6.64
N ASN A 184 -18.10 -18.85 -7.28
CA ASN A 184 -19.49 -19.32 -7.25
C ASN A 184 -19.66 -20.69 -7.94
N GLU A 185 -18.76 -21.12 -8.83
CA GLU A 185 -18.77 -22.50 -9.36
C GLU A 185 -18.18 -23.51 -8.36
N TYR A 186 -17.55 -23.02 -7.28
CA TYR A 186 -16.79 -23.81 -6.31
C TYR A 186 -17.32 -23.70 -4.87
N SER A 187 -18.47 -23.06 -4.67
CA SER A 187 -19.06 -22.81 -3.35
C SER A 187 -20.51 -23.27 -3.27
N GLU A 188 -20.73 -24.59 -3.28
CA GLU A 188 -21.89 -25.11 -2.55
C GLU A 188 -21.46 -25.31 -1.09
N GLY A 189 -21.73 -24.29 -0.26
CA GLY A 189 -21.29 -24.30 1.12
C GLY A 189 -21.75 -23.11 1.95
N LYS A 190 -23.07 -22.89 1.96
CA LYS A 190 -23.85 -22.02 2.88
C LYS A 190 -23.76 -20.51 2.65
N ASP A 191 -24.64 -20.05 1.74
CA ASP A 191 -25.33 -18.77 1.86
C ASP A 191 -26.34 -18.83 3.01
N GLU A 192 -26.27 -17.87 3.93
CA GLU A 192 -27.46 -17.35 4.61
C GLU A 192 -27.38 -15.82 4.56
N ARG A 193 -28.10 -15.27 3.58
CA ARG A 193 -28.44 -13.86 3.48
C ARG A 193 -29.38 -13.51 4.64
N LEU A 194 -29.19 -12.34 5.23
CA LEU A 194 -30.32 -11.52 5.64
C LEU A 194 -30.13 -10.12 5.08
N GLU A 195 -30.91 -9.88 4.03
CA GLU A 195 -31.27 -8.61 3.44
C GLU A 195 -31.97 -7.74 4.48
N ILE A 196 -31.55 -6.47 4.61
CA ILE A 196 -32.46 -5.36 4.87
C ILE A 196 -31.97 -4.19 4.00
N GLU A 197 -32.75 -3.91 2.96
CA GLU A 197 -32.68 -2.69 2.15
C GLU A 197 -33.38 -1.51 2.85
N SER A 198 -33.03 -0.31 2.35
CA SER A 198 -33.72 0.99 2.45
C SER A 198 -33.64 1.77 3.76
N GLU A 199 -32.78 2.80 3.77
CA GLU A 199 -33.22 4.20 3.63
C GLU A 199 -32.02 5.12 3.39
N GLU A 200 -32.11 5.93 2.33
CA GLU A 200 -31.14 6.94 1.95
C GLU A 200 -31.29 8.19 2.83
N THR A 201 -30.22 8.57 3.53
CA THR A 201 -29.89 9.99 3.75
C THR A 201 -28.41 10.20 3.50
N GLU A 202 -28.11 11.13 2.60
CA GLU A 202 -26.78 11.63 2.27
C GLU A 202 -26.08 12.21 3.50
N GLU A 203 -25.26 11.42 4.17
CA GLU A 203 -24.07 11.93 4.87
C GLU A 203 -23.07 10.79 5.11
N ALA A 204 -22.09 10.68 4.21
CA ALA A 204 -21.08 9.63 4.29
C ALA A 204 -19.96 10.05 5.26
N THR A 205 -20.18 9.85 6.56
CA THR A 205 -19.12 9.90 7.58
C THR A 205 -18.15 8.74 7.41
N LYS A 206 -16.86 8.99 7.70
CA LYS A 206 -15.73 8.04 7.55
C LYS A 206 -15.86 6.77 8.39
N LEU A 207 -16.88 6.67 9.24
CA LEU A 207 -17.26 5.50 10.05
C LEU A 207 -17.69 4.29 9.21
N ARG A 208 -18.13 4.47 7.95
CA ARG A 208 -18.53 3.36 7.05
C ARG A 208 -17.45 2.31 6.77
N ARG A 209 -16.18 2.56 7.12
CA ARG A 209 -15.09 1.58 6.96
C ARG A 209 -15.05 0.52 8.05
N ILE A 210 -15.74 0.71 9.18
CA ILE A 210 -15.82 -0.27 10.26
C ILE A 210 -17.29 -0.62 10.45
N ARG A 211 -17.70 -1.80 9.96
CA ARG A 211 -19.05 -2.36 10.13
C ARG A 211 -19.36 -2.80 11.59
N LYS A 212 -18.65 -2.25 12.58
CA LYS A 212 -18.82 -2.59 14.00
C LYS A 212 -19.61 -1.48 14.67
N LYS A 213 -20.53 -1.87 15.57
CA LYS A 213 -21.26 -0.92 16.42
C LYS A 213 -20.27 -0.12 17.26
N PRO A 214 -20.47 1.20 17.44
CA PRO A 214 -19.60 2.01 18.28
C PRO A 214 -19.61 1.47 19.73
N PRO A 215 -18.44 1.38 20.39
CA PRO A 215 -18.34 0.96 21.79
C PRO A 215 -18.95 1.98 22.76
N GLU A 216 -19.15 1.56 24.02
CA GLU A 216 -19.68 2.41 25.09
C GLU A 216 -18.87 3.70 25.28
N GLY A 217 -19.56 4.85 25.36
CA GLY A 217 -18.94 6.17 25.50
C GLY A 217 -18.68 6.93 24.19
N TRP A 218 -19.08 6.38 23.03
CA TRP A 218 -18.98 7.05 21.72
C TRP A 218 -19.80 8.35 21.65
N ASP A 219 -21.03 8.34 22.18
CA ASP A 219 -21.97 9.47 22.14
C ASP A 219 -21.40 10.76 22.74
N LEU A 220 -20.47 10.64 23.70
CA LEU A 220 -19.83 11.79 24.36
C LEU A 220 -18.75 12.45 23.50
N ILE A 221 -18.10 11.68 22.62
CA ILE A 221 -16.99 12.16 21.78
C ILE A 221 -17.42 12.50 20.37
N GLU A 222 -18.47 11.85 19.87
CA GLU A 222 -19.03 12.03 18.54
C GLU A 222 -19.23 13.51 18.13
N PRO A 223 -19.95 14.36 18.88
CA PRO A 223 -20.21 15.74 18.44
C PRO A 223 -18.92 16.53 18.25
N THR A 224 -17.94 16.36 19.14
CA THR A 224 -16.65 17.03 19.02
C THR A 224 -15.81 16.52 17.84
N LEU A 225 -15.96 15.26 17.46
CA LEU A 225 -15.28 14.69 16.31
C LEU A 225 -15.91 15.16 15.00
N GLU A 226 -17.23 15.27 14.95
CA GLU A 226 -17.95 15.85 13.82
C GLU A 226 -17.56 17.31 13.59
N GLU A 227 -17.40 18.11 14.65
CA GLU A 227 -16.87 19.47 14.53
C GLU A 227 -15.46 19.52 13.89
N PHE A 228 -14.57 18.58 14.25
CA PHE A 228 -13.26 18.49 13.60
C PHE A 228 -13.35 18.04 12.15
N GLU A 229 -14.29 17.15 11.81
CA GLU A 229 -14.52 16.74 10.42
C GLU A 229 -15.11 17.87 9.57
N ALA A 230 -16.05 18.64 10.12
CA ALA A 230 -16.58 19.84 9.49
C ALA A 230 -15.46 20.86 9.21
N LYS A 231 -14.61 21.15 10.22
CA LYS A 231 -13.44 22.03 10.05
C LYS A 231 -12.44 21.49 9.01
N MET A 232 -12.25 20.17 8.93
CA MET A 232 -11.40 19.56 7.89
C MET A 232 -11.98 19.80 6.50
N ARG A 233 -13.29 19.62 6.34
CA ARG A 233 -13.98 19.84 5.06
C ARG A 233 -13.89 21.30 4.63
N GLU A 234 -14.10 22.23 5.56
CA GLU A 234 -13.92 23.67 5.32
C GLU A 234 -12.49 23.99 4.87
N ALA A 235 -11.48 23.46 5.58
CA ALA A 235 -10.07 23.65 5.23
C ALA A 235 -9.68 23.05 3.87
N GLU A 236 -10.32 21.96 3.45
CA GLU A 236 -10.14 21.37 2.12
C GLU A 236 -10.77 22.23 1.01
N THR A 237 -11.89 22.92 1.29
CA THR A 237 -12.59 23.80 0.35
C THR A 237 -12.06 25.24 0.31
N GLU A 238 -11.22 25.63 1.26
CA GLU A 238 -10.76 27.01 1.40
C GLU A 238 -9.94 27.43 0.16
N PRO A 239 -10.24 28.60 -0.45
CA PRO A 239 -9.51 29.05 -1.62
C PRO A 239 -8.04 29.32 -1.29
N HIS A 240 -7.18 29.00 -2.25
CA HIS A 240 -5.72 29.14 -2.12
C HIS A 240 -5.20 30.52 -2.55
N GLU A 241 -6.07 31.52 -2.69
CA GLU A 241 -5.68 32.88 -3.12
C GLU A 241 -4.94 33.62 -2.01
N GLY A 242 -3.78 34.19 -2.32
CA GLY A 242 -2.95 34.95 -1.39
C GLY A 242 -2.10 34.14 -0.40
N LYS A 243 -2.22 32.80 -0.39
CA LYS A 243 -1.42 31.90 0.48
C LYS A 243 -0.25 31.29 -0.28
N ARG A 244 0.87 31.03 0.42
CA ARG A 244 1.97 30.23 -0.14
C ARG A 244 1.49 28.79 -0.37
N ARG A 245 1.99 28.11 -1.40
CA ARG A 245 1.60 26.72 -1.72
C ARG A 245 1.70 25.75 -0.52
N THR A 246 2.67 25.98 0.36
CA THR A 246 2.84 25.18 1.58
C THR A 246 1.83 25.53 2.67
N GLU A 247 1.41 26.80 2.75
CA GLU A 247 0.46 27.29 3.76
C GLU A 247 -0.94 26.77 3.57
N THR A 248 -1.34 26.47 2.33
CA THR A 248 -2.64 25.86 2.04
C THR A 248 -2.88 24.56 2.82
N VAL A 249 -1.82 23.80 3.12
CA VAL A 249 -1.92 22.50 3.82
C VAL A 249 -1.79 22.64 5.34
N TRP A 250 -1.35 23.79 5.85
CA TRP A 250 -1.12 23.97 7.29
C TRP A 250 -2.38 23.79 8.16
N PRO A 251 -3.57 24.31 7.77
CA PRO A 251 -4.81 24.09 8.51
C PRO A 251 -5.15 22.60 8.65
N VAL A 252 -4.96 21.82 7.58
CA VAL A 252 -5.20 20.37 7.55
C VAL A 252 -4.34 19.66 8.60
N PHE A 253 -3.03 19.95 8.65
CA PHE A 253 -2.15 19.37 9.66
C PHE A 253 -2.52 19.80 11.09
N ARG A 254 -2.95 21.06 11.27
CA ARG A 254 -3.37 21.58 12.57
C ARG A 254 -4.60 20.85 13.09
N ILE A 255 -5.63 20.70 12.26
CA ILE A 255 -6.87 20.02 12.64
C ILE A 255 -6.62 18.53 12.87
N HIS A 256 -5.84 17.86 12.01
CA HIS A 256 -5.43 16.47 12.21
C HIS A 256 -4.71 16.25 13.54
N HIS A 257 -3.77 17.15 13.89
CA HIS A 257 -3.10 17.12 15.18
C HIS A 257 -4.09 17.35 16.33
N GLN A 258 -4.96 18.37 16.24
CA GLN A 258 -5.96 18.68 17.27
C GLN A 258 -6.89 17.49 17.54
N ARG A 259 -7.44 16.89 16.49
CA ARG A 259 -8.30 15.70 16.58
C ARG A 259 -7.59 14.53 17.26
N SER A 260 -6.37 14.21 16.83
CA SER A 260 -5.58 13.13 17.44
C SER A 260 -5.22 13.44 18.90
N ARG A 261 -4.91 14.71 19.21
CA ARG A 261 -4.52 15.15 20.56
C ARG A 261 -5.68 15.16 21.53
N TYR A 262 -6.88 15.50 21.06
CA TYR A 262 -8.11 15.46 21.84
C TYR A 262 -8.37 14.04 22.37
N ILE A 263 -8.41 13.04 21.50
CA ILE A 263 -8.60 11.64 21.89
C ILE A 263 -7.45 11.14 22.77
N PHE A 264 -6.20 11.53 22.46
CA PHE A 264 -5.04 11.17 23.29
C PHE A 264 -5.15 11.71 24.72
N ASN A 265 -5.55 12.97 24.90
CA ASN A 265 -5.72 13.56 26.23
C ASN A 265 -6.87 12.90 27.00
N LEU A 266 -8.00 12.60 26.32
CA LEU A 266 -9.13 11.93 26.93
C LEU A 266 -8.79 10.54 27.47
N PHE A 267 -7.87 9.82 26.81
CA PHE A 267 -7.43 8.50 27.26
C PHE A 267 -6.28 8.56 28.29
N TYR A 268 -5.20 9.32 28.03
CA TYR A 268 -3.99 9.29 28.90
C TYR A 268 -3.97 10.31 30.03
N LYS A 269 -4.73 11.42 29.92
CA LYS A 269 -4.74 12.47 30.95
C LYS A 269 -6.02 12.49 31.76
N GLU A 270 -7.16 12.38 31.08
CA GLU A 270 -8.48 12.48 31.71
C GLU A 270 -9.11 11.11 32.00
N GLU A 271 -8.61 10.03 31.39
CA GLU A 271 -9.10 8.64 31.54
C GLU A 271 -10.62 8.47 31.37
N LYS A 272 -11.27 9.34 30.58
CA LYS A 272 -12.73 9.32 30.32
C LYS A 272 -13.16 8.29 29.27
N ILE A 273 -12.21 7.73 28.54
CA ILE A 273 -12.43 6.81 27.41
C ILE A 273 -11.93 5.42 27.78
N SER A 274 -12.73 4.38 27.47
CA SER A 274 -12.32 2.99 27.64
C SER A 274 -11.21 2.60 26.64
N LYS A 275 -10.40 1.60 26.98
CA LYS A 275 -9.36 1.06 26.09
C LYS A 275 -9.94 0.55 24.77
N GLU A 276 -11.15 -0.02 24.81
CA GLU A 276 -11.85 -0.52 23.64
C GLU A 276 -12.25 0.61 22.68
N LEU A 277 -12.81 1.70 23.22
CA LEU A 277 -13.18 2.88 22.44
C LEU A 277 -11.94 3.58 21.85
N TYR A 278 -10.84 3.65 22.59
CA TYR A 278 -9.57 4.17 22.09
C TYR A 278 -9.01 3.32 20.93
N GLN A 279 -9.05 1.99 21.06
CA GLN A 279 -8.62 1.08 19.99
C GLN A 279 -9.53 1.21 18.76
N PHE A 280 -10.84 1.32 18.96
CA PHE A 280 -11.79 1.59 17.88
C PHE A 280 -11.45 2.89 17.12
N CYS A 281 -11.10 3.96 17.84
CA CYS A 281 -10.68 5.22 17.23
C CYS A 281 -9.38 5.11 16.40
N ILE A 282 -8.45 4.25 16.83
CA ILE A 282 -7.23 3.95 16.06
C ILE A 282 -7.56 3.16 14.80
N ASP A 283 -8.38 2.11 14.92
CA ASP A 283 -8.80 1.26 13.81
C ASP A 283 -9.58 2.10 12.77
N ALA A 284 -10.41 3.02 13.25
CA ALA A 284 -11.20 3.96 12.44
C ALA A 284 -10.35 5.05 11.77
N LYS A 285 -9.04 5.11 12.06
CA LYS A 285 -8.10 6.14 11.59
C LYS A 285 -8.52 7.56 11.98
N LEU A 286 -9.22 7.70 13.10
CA LEU A 286 -9.55 9.00 13.71
C LEU A 286 -8.32 9.56 14.44
N VAL A 287 -7.52 8.67 15.03
CA VAL A 287 -6.24 8.97 15.68
C VAL A 287 -5.08 8.41 14.85
N ASP A 288 -4.03 9.21 14.67
CA ASP A 288 -2.77 8.72 14.14
C ASP A 288 -1.99 7.97 15.24
N ALA A 289 -1.99 6.64 15.15
CA ALA A 289 -1.33 5.75 16.11
C ALA A 289 0.18 6.00 16.21
N LEU A 290 0.84 6.33 15.09
CA LEU A 290 2.28 6.59 15.06
C LEU A 290 2.60 7.92 15.75
N LEU A 291 1.80 8.95 15.51
CA LEU A 291 1.95 10.24 16.17
C LEU A 291 1.70 10.11 17.68
N ALA A 292 0.63 9.42 18.08
CA ALA A 292 0.32 9.14 19.49
C ALA A 292 1.45 8.35 20.17
N ALA A 293 2.05 7.38 19.49
CA ALA A 293 3.21 6.65 20.01
C ALA A 293 4.44 7.54 20.23
N LYS A 294 4.62 8.60 19.41
CA LYS A 294 5.70 9.59 19.63
C LYS A 294 5.43 10.48 20.83
N TRP A 295 4.20 10.90 21.07
CA TRP A 295 3.86 11.75 22.23
C TRP A 295 4.16 11.09 23.58
N LYS A 296 4.20 9.75 23.64
CA LYS A 296 4.60 9.01 24.84
C LYS A 296 6.11 9.05 25.12
N LYS A 297 6.93 9.44 24.15
CA LYS A 297 8.39 9.47 24.29
C LYS A 297 8.85 10.82 24.85
N GLN A 298 9.79 10.79 25.78
CA GLN A 298 10.41 11.98 26.35
C GLN A 298 10.93 12.91 25.26
N GLY A 299 10.59 14.21 25.35
CA GLY A 299 11.00 15.23 24.39
C GLY A 299 10.17 15.31 23.10
N PHE A 300 9.22 14.40 22.88
CA PHE A 300 8.29 14.43 21.74
C PHE A 300 6.84 14.68 22.16
N GLU A 301 6.59 15.02 23.42
CA GLU A 301 5.25 15.21 24.00
C GLU A 301 4.37 16.21 23.25
N ASN A 302 4.97 17.25 22.66
CA ASN A 302 4.29 18.31 21.89
C ASN A 302 4.65 18.28 20.40
N LEU A 303 4.95 17.08 19.88
CA LEU A 303 5.29 16.91 18.46
C LEU A 303 4.10 17.28 17.56
N CYS A 304 4.38 18.17 16.60
CA CYS A 304 3.43 18.72 15.63
C CYS A 304 2.99 17.75 14.52
N CYS A 305 3.92 17.03 13.89
CA CYS A 305 3.59 16.00 12.89
C CYS A 305 4.79 15.06 12.66
N LEU A 306 4.54 13.92 12.01
CA LEU A 306 5.58 12.92 11.72
C LEU A 306 6.61 13.41 10.69
N ARG A 307 6.22 14.28 9.75
CA ARG A 307 7.15 14.82 8.74
C ARG A 307 8.26 15.66 9.37
N CYS A 308 7.99 16.35 10.48
CA CYS A 308 8.98 17.20 11.15
C CYS A 308 10.14 16.43 11.80
N ILE A 309 10.00 15.12 12.00
CA ILE A 309 11.05 14.24 12.55
C ILE A 309 11.63 13.29 11.50
N GLN A 310 11.14 13.37 10.27
CA GLN A 310 11.56 12.47 9.21
C GLN A 310 12.77 13.07 8.50
N THR A 311 13.95 12.50 8.73
CA THR A 311 15.20 12.99 8.14
C THR A 311 15.20 12.93 6.62
N ARG A 312 14.48 11.96 6.03
CA ARG A 312 14.34 11.79 4.58
C ARG A 312 13.60 12.92 3.87
N ASP A 313 12.76 13.66 4.58
CA ASP A 313 11.95 14.75 4.01
C ASP A 313 12.73 16.07 3.91
N THR A 314 13.99 16.10 4.39
CA THR A 314 14.87 17.28 4.35
C THR A 314 16.12 17.03 3.52
N ASN A 315 16.61 18.06 2.85
CA ASN A 315 17.79 17.96 1.98
C ASN A 315 19.07 17.53 2.72
N PHE A 316 19.20 17.90 3.99
CA PHE A 316 20.40 17.64 4.79
C PHE A 316 20.26 16.44 5.73
N GLY A 317 19.18 15.65 5.63
CA GLY A 317 19.02 14.48 6.48
C GLY A 317 18.81 14.81 7.97
N THR A 318 18.26 15.99 8.30
CA THR A 318 18.07 16.46 9.67
C THR A 318 16.59 16.62 10.02
N ASN A 319 16.28 16.88 11.30
CA ASN A 319 14.93 17.20 11.72
C ASN A 319 14.57 18.64 11.32
N CYS A 320 13.28 18.95 11.27
CA CYS A 320 12.82 20.29 10.95
C CYS A 320 13.22 21.30 12.05
N ILE A 321 13.38 22.58 11.68
CA ILE A 321 13.70 23.69 12.60
C ILE A 321 12.72 23.80 13.77
N CYS A 322 11.47 23.37 13.59
CA CYS A 322 10.48 23.37 14.67
C CYS A 322 10.85 22.44 15.84
N ARG A 323 11.79 21.51 15.66
CA ARG A 323 12.28 20.63 16.73
C ARG A 323 13.44 21.23 17.52
N VAL A 324 13.94 22.40 17.14
CA VAL A 324 14.96 23.12 17.90
C VAL A 324 14.29 23.84 19.08
N PRO A 325 14.79 23.68 20.32
CA PRO A 325 14.28 24.43 21.48
C PRO A 325 14.42 25.94 21.27
N LYS A 326 13.42 26.72 21.67
CA LYS A 326 13.45 28.18 21.48
C LYS A 326 14.62 28.87 22.17
N SER A 327 15.14 28.30 23.26
CA SER A 327 16.33 28.83 23.96
C SER A 327 17.60 28.85 23.13
N LYS A 328 17.67 28.07 22.04
CA LYS A 328 18.82 28.02 21.12
C LYS A 328 18.57 28.81 19.83
N LEU A 329 17.44 29.50 19.72
CA LEU A 329 17.03 30.23 18.54
C LEU A 329 17.04 31.73 18.86
N ASP A 330 17.33 32.54 17.84
CA ASP A 330 17.33 34.00 17.99
C ASP A 330 15.92 34.49 18.32
N ALA A 331 15.79 35.32 19.37
CA ALA A 331 14.50 35.74 19.93
C ALA A 331 13.61 36.51 18.94
N ASP A 332 14.21 37.22 17.98
CA ASP A 332 13.48 38.05 17.00
C ASP A 332 13.00 37.26 15.78
N ARG A 333 13.43 36.00 15.62
CA ARG A 333 13.10 35.20 14.43
C ARG A 333 11.80 34.44 14.64
N VAL A 334 10.74 34.84 13.93
CA VAL A 334 9.51 34.06 13.85
C VAL A 334 9.77 32.78 13.06
N ILE A 335 9.63 31.64 13.72
CA ILE A 335 9.85 30.33 13.12
C ILE A 335 8.52 29.76 12.65
N GLU A 336 8.44 29.44 11.37
CA GLU A 336 7.30 28.76 10.77
C GLU A 336 7.78 27.53 10.03
N CYS A 337 7.31 26.37 10.45
CA CYS A 337 7.62 25.12 9.76
C CYS A 337 7.00 25.10 8.36
N ILE A 338 7.80 24.77 7.36
CA ILE A 338 7.34 24.65 5.97
C ILE A 338 6.25 23.57 5.82
N HIS A 339 6.34 22.47 6.59
CA HIS A 339 5.40 21.35 6.44
C HIS A 339 4.04 21.56 7.11
N CYS A 340 4.00 22.15 8.30
CA CYS A 340 2.77 22.23 9.11
C CYS A 340 2.52 23.59 9.76
N GLY A 341 3.38 24.59 9.53
CA GLY A 341 3.21 25.94 10.07
C GLY A 341 3.38 26.06 11.59
N CYS A 342 3.95 25.06 12.26
CA CYS A 342 4.19 25.12 13.70
C CYS A 342 5.34 26.07 14.07
N ARG A 343 5.28 26.62 15.29
CA ARG A 343 6.20 27.65 15.82
C ARG A 343 7.08 27.14 16.97
N GLY A 344 7.54 25.91 16.85
CA GLY A 344 8.31 25.21 17.87
C GLY A 344 7.50 24.10 18.55
N CYS A 345 7.97 22.87 18.40
CA CYS A 345 7.37 21.64 18.93
C CYS A 345 8.20 21.06 20.10
N SER A 346 9.29 21.71 20.50
CA SER A 346 10.23 21.26 21.53
C SER A 346 10.31 22.19 22.75
N GLY A 347 9.31 23.07 22.92
CA GLY A 347 9.34 24.14 23.93
C GLY A 347 9.74 25.46 23.28
#